data_AF-A0A0M3HRB7-F1
#
_entry.id   AF-A0A0M3HRB7-F1
#
_cell.length_a   1.000
_cell.length_b   1.000
_cell.length_c   1.000
_cell.angle_alpha   90.00
_cell.angle_beta   90.00
_cell.angle_gamma   90.00
#
_symmetry.space_group_name_H-M   'P 1'
#
loop_
_entity.id
_entity.type
_entity.pdbx_description
1 polymer ?
#
loop_
_entity_poly.entity_id
_entity_poly.type
_entity_poly.pdbx_seq_one_letter_code
_entity_poly.pdbx_strand_id
1 'polypeptide(L)'
;MSACVKQPSIADSSSSSTMAAADRHVDGDAGTKSDGDSSFYSRSDVSPKRDASHSRDAIAEGDIYHSRSVSPADSVFKRAFKFYKKRCPPPDLSEVVDFRASSLPKGVICAPLKEVQGIPMEALSAVGLKPFSEWRLFEVLHRRGLFVLSDIFEPSRHLEWIARCLTVYPEAPNKTNVGLHIPDVSQVFLNHASKLRWATLGYHYDWTTKVYPSSGEPLPSELVTVADIISRALGIGAMQADATIINYYPPKSTLSPHIDRSERFLIRPLISLSFGQSAVYLSGGTSLDDPVDAFFLHSGDVLVMHAKQRLVYHAVPHIEKTRNFELSAAIPREIVEYANKNRINVTIRQVDRHCESE
;
A
#
# COMPACT_ATOMS: atom_id res chain seq x y z
N MET A 1 -42.57 33.16 40.85
CA MET A 1 -41.85 34.36 40.37
C MET A 1 -41.12 33.90 39.11
N SER A 2 -41.64 34.16 37.90
CA SER A 2 -41.40 35.38 37.08
C SER A 2 -39.93 35.56 36.72
N ALA A 3 -39.48 35.78 35.47
CA ALA A 3 -40.08 35.77 34.12
C ALA A 3 -38.88 35.60 33.12
N CYS A 4 -38.93 34.84 32.02
CA CYS A 4 -39.56 35.11 30.71
C CYS A 4 -38.93 36.28 29.90
N VAL A 5 -38.62 36.03 28.60
CA VAL A 5 -38.44 37.02 27.49
C VAL A 5 -37.04 37.74 27.44
N LYS A 6 -36.34 38.06 26.32
CA LYS A 6 -36.61 38.12 24.84
C LYS A 6 -35.32 37.91 24.00
N GLN A 7 -35.47 37.54 22.71
CA GLN A 7 -34.53 37.92 21.63
C GLN A 7 -34.71 39.40 21.22
N PRO A 8 -33.81 39.95 20.40
CA PRO A 8 -34.31 40.59 19.18
C PRO A 8 -33.49 40.27 17.91
N SER A 9 -34.18 40.35 16.77
CA SER A 9 -33.61 40.51 15.43
C SER A 9 -33.97 41.90 14.89
N ILE A 10 -33.24 42.39 13.87
CA ILE A 10 -33.69 43.07 12.63
C ILE A 10 -32.50 43.77 11.94
N ALA A 11 -32.66 44.08 10.66
CA ALA A 11 -31.61 44.21 9.63
C ALA A 11 -31.22 45.66 9.22
N ASP A 12 -30.39 45.70 8.16
CA ASP A 12 -30.16 46.77 7.18
C ASP A 12 -29.37 48.04 7.54
N SER A 13 -28.26 48.27 6.82
CA SER A 13 -28.29 49.18 5.65
C SER A 13 -26.94 49.29 4.91
N SER A 14 -26.99 49.89 3.71
CA SER A 14 -26.00 49.91 2.63
C SER A 14 -24.94 51.03 2.64
N SER A 15 -23.77 50.81 2.03
CA SER A 15 -23.10 51.73 1.05
C SER A 15 -21.74 51.11 0.61
N SER A 16 -21.50 50.84 -0.68
CA SER A 16 -21.07 51.72 -1.79
C SER A 16 -19.56 51.95 -1.91
N SER A 17 -18.93 51.43 -2.97
CA SER A 17 -18.24 52.25 -4.01
C SER A 17 -17.36 51.40 -4.98
N THR A 18 -17.46 51.69 -6.28
CA THR A 18 -16.42 51.70 -7.38
C THR A 18 -15.20 50.75 -7.32
N MET A 19 -14.59 50.20 -8.38
CA MET A 19 -14.61 50.23 -9.87
C MET A 19 -13.51 49.20 -10.32
N ALA A 20 -13.14 48.89 -11.56
CA ALA A 20 -13.67 48.90 -12.94
C ALA A 20 -12.67 48.08 -13.83
N ALA A 21 -12.89 48.01 -15.16
CA ALA A 21 -12.07 47.27 -16.16
C ALA A 21 -12.09 45.73 -16.01
N ALA A 22 -12.45 44.88 -16.98
CA ALA A 22 -12.40 44.93 -18.45
C ALA A 22 -10.97 44.97 -19.03
N ASP A 23 -10.49 43.85 -19.57
CA ASP A 23 -10.45 43.73 -21.04
C ASP A 23 -10.46 42.27 -21.53
N ARG A 24 -10.61 42.09 -22.84
CA ARG A 24 -10.62 40.83 -23.60
C ARG A 24 -9.28 40.62 -24.31
N HIS A 25 -8.96 39.35 -24.62
CA HIS A 25 -8.42 38.78 -25.87
C HIS A 25 -7.90 37.37 -25.48
N VAL A 26 -8.38 36.26 -26.05
CA VAL A 26 -8.27 35.81 -27.46
C VAL A 26 -6.81 35.67 -27.87
N ASP A 27 -6.34 34.42 -27.98
CA ASP A 27 -5.84 33.92 -29.27
C ASP A 27 -5.83 32.39 -29.33
N GLY A 28 -5.95 31.86 -30.54
CA GLY A 28 -5.95 30.43 -30.81
C GLY A 28 -5.40 30.09 -32.18
N ASP A 29 -4.58 29.03 -32.18
CA ASP A 29 -4.33 28.07 -33.25
C ASP A 29 -3.41 28.39 -34.46
N ALA A 30 -2.80 27.30 -34.96
CA ALA A 30 -2.31 27.02 -36.31
C ALA A 30 -1.15 27.85 -36.95
N GLY A 31 0.08 27.41 -36.67
CA GLY A 31 0.94 26.72 -37.66
C GLY A 31 1.70 27.48 -38.76
N THR A 32 2.94 27.06 -39.04
CA THR A 32 3.46 26.66 -40.38
C THR A 32 4.92 26.19 -40.33
N LYS A 33 5.40 25.53 -41.40
CA LYS A 33 6.74 24.96 -41.56
C LYS A 33 7.77 25.98 -42.07
N SER A 34 9.05 25.72 -41.82
CA SER A 34 10.11 25.92 -42.82
C SER A 34 11.28 24.97 -42.60
N ASP A 35 11.79 24.39 -43.70
CA ASP A 35 13.03 23.60 -43.74
C ASP A 35 14.25 24.54 -43.92
N GLY A 36 15.43 24.11 -43.46
CA GLY A 36 16.68 24.86 -43.61
C GLY A 36 17.91 23.95 -43.40
N ASP A 37 18.60 23.66 -44.49
CA ASP A 37 19.71 22.68 -44.61
C ASP A 37 21.09 23.30 -44.28
N SER A 38 22.06 22.49 -43.82
CA SER A 38 23.44 22.43 -44.36
C SER A 38 24.52 21.80 -43.44
N SER A 39 25.32 20.91 -44.04
CA SER A 39 26.74 20.58 -43.78
C SER A 39 27.17 20.00 -42.41
N PHE A 40 27.57 18.72 -42.34
CA PHE A 40 28.87 18.12 -42.76
C PHE A 40 30.05 18.39 -41.82
N TYR A 41 30.51 17.35 -41.11
CA TYR A 41 31.92 16.93 -41.13
C TYR A 41 32.06 15.47 -40.65
N SER A 42 32.47 14.58 -41.57
CA SER A 42 32.90 13.21 -41.23
C SER A 42 34.41 13.18 -41.01
N ARG A 43 34.88 12.33 -40.10
CA ARG A 43 36.22 11.72 -40.18
C ARG A 43 36.28 10.38 -39.45
N SER A 44 36.47 9.32 -40.22
CA SER A 44 37.07 8.08 -39.75
C SER A 44 38.57 8.28 -39.50
N ASP A 45 39.19 7.48 -38.62
CA ASP A 45 40.16 6.48 -39.09
C ASP A 45 40.77 5.60 -37.99
N VAL A 46 40.81 4.30 -38.30
CA VAL A 46 41.90 3.32 -38.12
C VAL A 46 42.54 3.12 -36.72
N SER A 47 42.37 1.90 -36.21
CA SER A 47 43.13 1.30 -35.11
C SER A 47 44.51 0.79 -35.53
N PRO A 48 45.44 0.60 -34.58
CA PRO A 48 46.43 -0.47 -34.67
C PRO A 48 46.33 -1.48 -33.51
N LYS A 49 46.39 -2.78 -33.82
CA LYS A 49 46.54 -3.87 -32.84
C LYS A 49 47.97 -3.88 -32.26
N ARG A 50 48.12 -4.23 -30.98
CA ARG A 50 49.25 -5.02 -30.46
C ARG A 50 48.81 -5.91 -29.30
N ASP A 51 49.18 -7.18 -29.37
CA ASP A 51 49.08 -8.12 -28.25
C ASP A 51 50.21 -7.89 -27.24
N ALA A 52 49.90 -8.02 -25.95
CA ALA A 52 50.82 -8.55 -24.94
C ALA A 52 50.01 -8.99 -23.70
N SER A 53 50.22 -10.23 -23.28
CA SER A 53 49.71 -10.76 -22.02
C SER A 53 50.37 -10.06 -20.83
N HIS A 54 49.62 -9.82 -19.75
CA HIS A 54 50.11 -9.81 -18.37
C HIS A 54 48.94 -9.99 -17.40
N SER A 55 49.02 -11.01 -16.53
CA SER A 55 48.08 -11.21 -15.43
C SER A 55 48.33 -10.21 -14.32
N ARG A 56 47.27 -9.61 -13.77
CA ARG A 56 47.26 -9.02 -12.42
C ARG A 56 45.83 -9.01 -11.89
N ASP A 57 45.65 -9.64 -10.73
CA ASP A 57 44.38 -9.70 -10.02
C ASP A 57 43.93 -8.28 -9.63
N ALA A 58 42.72 -7.93 -10.02
CA ALA A 58 42.01 -6.76 -9.55
C ALA A 58 40.61 -7.20 -9.12
N ILE A 59 40.39 -7.25 -7.81
CA ILE A 59 39.09 -7.54 -7.22
C ILE A 59 38.18 -6.34 -7.50
N ALA A 60 37.26 -6.48 -8.46
CA ALA A 60 36.21 -5.52 -8.72
C ALA A 60 34.92 -5.99 -8.05
N GLU A 61 34.38 -5.17 -7.15
CA GLU A 61 33.07 -5.39 -6.55
C GLU A 61 31.97 -5.37 -7.63
N GLY A 62 31.15 -6.41 -7.68
CA GLY A 62 30.13 -6.57 -8.72
C GLY A 62 28.89 -7.32 -8.25
N ASP A 63 27.75 -6.61 -8.27
CA ASP A 63 26.37 -7.11 -8.38
C ASP A 63 25.99 -8.40 -7.63
N ILE A 64 25.74 -8.29 -6.32
CA ILE A 64 25.12 -9.34 -5.50
C ILE A 64 23.60 -9.43 -5.76
N TYR A 65 23.22 -9.74 -7.00
CA TYR A 65 21.84 -10.09 -7.41
C TYR A 65 21.67 -11.58 -7.78
N HIS A 66 22.65 -12.43 -7.43
CA HIS A 66 22.64 -13.86 -7.72
C HIS A 66 22.75 -14.78 -6.48
N SER A 67 21.73 -14.69 -5.63
CA SER A 67 21.13 -15.90 -5.02
C SER A 67 19.66 -16.03 -5.43
N ARG A 68 19.43 -16.17 -6.75
CA ARG A 68 18.16 -16.72 -7.22
C ARG A 68 18.04 -18.14 -6.69
N SER A 69 16.94 -18.46 -6.00
CA SER A 69 16.61 -19.86 -5.73
C SER A 69 16.57 -20.61 -7.06
N VAL A 70 17.21 -21.78 -7.12
CA VAL A 70 17.23 -22.62 -8.33
C VAL A 70 15.88 -23.32 -8.47
N SER A 71 14.86 -22.52 -8.78
CA SER A 71 13.50 -22.94 -9.07
C SER A 71 13.27 -22.80 -10.57
N PRO A 72 12.56 -23.74 -11.24
CA PRO A 72 12.36 -23.73 -12.68
C PRO A 72 11.90 -22.37 -13.22
N ALA A 73 12.25 -22.08 -14.48
CA ALA A 73 11.84 -20.83 -15.16
C ALA A 73 10.31 -20.64 -15.19
N ASP A 74 9.56 -21.74 -15.05
CA ASP A 74 8.10 -21.78 -15.08
C ASP A 74 7.55 -22.66 -13.94
N SER A 75 7.49 -22.09 -12.74
CA SER A 75 6.85 -22.73 -11.58
C SER A 75 5.33 -22.50 -11.56
N VAL A 76 4.57 -23.26 -10.76
CA VAL A 76 3.11 -23.06 -10.57
C VAL A 76 2.80 -21.61 -10.22
N PHE A 77 3.49 -21.04 -9.24
CA PHE A 77 3.29 -19.65 -8.83
C PHE A 77 3.64 -18.66 -9.94
N LYS A 78 4.76 -18.87 -10.66
CA LYS A 78 5.15 -17.99 -11.78
C LYS A 78 4.11 -18.01 -12.91
N ARG A 79 3.47 -19.14 -13.21
CA ARG A 79 2.35 -19.23 -14.16
C ARG A 79 1.13 -18.44 -13.69
N ALA A 80 0.68 -18.66 -12.45
CA ALA A 80 -0.46 -17.93 -11.88
C ALA A 80 -0.22 -16.41 -11.88
N PHE A 81 0.97 -15.97 -11.47
CA PHE A 81 1.37 -14.56 -11.50
C PHE A 81 1.37 -13.97 -12.92
N LYS A 82 1.91 -14.69 -13.91
CA LYS A 82 1.89 -14.26 -15.33
C LYS A 82 0.46 -14.17 -15.88
N PHE A 83 -0.41 -15.10 -15.52
CA PHE A 83 -1.82 -15.13 -15.93
C PHE A 83 -2.55 -13.87 -15.46
N TYR A 84 -2.60 -13.63 -14.14
CA TYR A 84 -3.31 -12.47 -13.58
C TYR A 84 -2.66 -11.12 -13.93
N LYS A 85 -1.35 -11.09 -14.23
CA LYS A 85 -0.65 -9.87 -14.68
C LYS A 85 -0.96 -9.46 -16.13
N LYS A 86 -1.60 -10.33 -16.91
CA LYS A 86 -1.88 -10.11 -18.34
C LYS A 86 -2.82 -8.89 -18.53
N ARG A 87 -2.75 -8.24 -19.70
CA ARG A 87 -3.56 -7.04 -20.02
C ARG A 87 -4.27 -7.09 -21.36
N CYS A 88 -3.77 -7.89 -22.30
CA CYS A 88 -4.36 -8.01 -23.64
C CYS A 88 -4.35 -9.48 -24.09
N PRO A 89 -5.52 -10.14 -24.17
CA PRO A 89 -6.71 -9.81 -23.37
C PRO A 89 -6.37 -9.77 -21.85
N PRO A 90 -7.16 -9.06 -21.02
CA PRO A 90 -7.06 -9.17 -19.56
C PRO A 90 -7.31 -10.62 -19.11
N PRO A 91 -6.88 -11.00 -17.89
CA PRO A 91 -7.24 -12.29 -17.30
C PRO A 91 -8.76 -12.38 -17.10
N ASP A 92 -9.26 -13.61 -17.09
CA ASP A 92 -10.53 -13.88 -16.42
C ASP A 92 -10.31 -13.82 -14.90
N LEU A 93 -11.24 -13.18 -14.20
CA LEU A 93 -11.24 -13.00 -12.74
C LEU A 93 -12.41 -13.72 -12.06
N SER A 94 -13.23 -14.46 -12.81
CA SER A 94 -14.39 -15.23 -12.32
C SER A 94 -14.06 -16.19 -11.16
N GLU A 95 -12.90 -16.84 -11.22
CA GLU A 95 -12.40 -17.80 -10.22
C GLU A 95 -11.59 -17.12 -9.08
N VAL A 96 -11.49 -15.79 -9.05
CA VAL A 96 -10.83 -15.08 -7.93
C VAL A 96 -11.82 -14.99 -6.77
N VAL A 97 -11.43 -15.47 -5.60
CA VAL A 97 -12.28 -15.51 -4.41
C VAL A 97 -12.61 -14.10 -3.94
N ASP A 98 -13.88 -13.73 -4.03
CA ASP A 98 -14.45 -12.52 -3.44
C ASP A 98 -15.18 -12.86 -2.13
N PHE A 99 -14.69 -12.35 -0.99
CA PHE A 99 -15.29 -12.54 0.33
C PHE A 99 -16.58 -11.71 0.55
N ARG A 100 -16.91 -10.81 -0.37
CA ARG A 100 -18.13 -10.00 -0.38
C ARG A 100 -19.23 -10.63 -1.26
N ALA A 101 -18.92 -11.71 -1.99
CA ALA A 101 -19.89 -12.46 -2.79
C ALA A 101 -21.00 -13.11 -1.93
N SER A 102 -22.16 -13.34 -2.54
CA SER A 102 -23.33 -13.96 -1.89
C SER A 102 -23.15 -15.46 -1.61
N SER A 103 -22.28 -16.13 -2.37
CA SER A 103 -21.91 -17.53 -2.21
C SER A 103 -20.39 -17.68 -2.13
N LEU A 104 -19.90 -18.26 -1.04
CA LEU A 104 -18.48 -18.56 -0.86
C LEU A 104 -18.09 -19.87 -1.58
N PRO A 105 -16.88 -19.96 -2.15
CA PRO A 105 -16.38 -21.21 -2.71
C PRO A 105 -16.07 -22.25 -1.63
N LYS A 106 -16.08 -23.53 -2.01
CA LYS A 106 -15.86 -24.66 -1.09
C LYS A 106 -14.53 -24.52 -0.35
N GLY A 107 -14.57 -24.54 0.98
CA GLY A 107 -13.39 -24.43 1.83
C GLY A 107 -13.08 -23.00 2.30
N VAL A 108 -13.85 -22.00 1.86
CA VAL A 108 -13.87 -20.67 2.46
C VAL A 108 -15.08 -20.55 3.38
N ILE A 109 -14.89 -20.10 4.60
CA ILE A 109 -15.94 -19.95 5.61
C ILE A 109 -15.95 -18.54 6.17
N CYS A 110 -17.14 -18.01 6.50
CA CYS A 110 -17.26 -16.88 7.42
C CYS A 110 -17.20 -17.44 8.85
N ALA A 111 -16.07 -17.25 9.53
CA ALA A 111 -15.86 -17.73 10.89
C ALA A 111 -16.45 -16.72 11.91
N PRO A 112 -16.94 -17.18 13.07
CA PRO A 112 -17.31 -16.27 14.15
C PRO A 112 -16.05 -15.58 14.70
N LEU A 113 -16.15 -14.28 14.99
CA LEU A 113 -15.15 -13.63 15.83
C LEU A 113 -15.19 -14.21 17.24
N LYS A 114 -14.02 -14.27 17.88
CA LYS A 114 -13.94 -14.55 19.32
C LYS A 114 -14.46 -13.34 20.09
N GLU A 115 -14.98 -13.57 21.28
CA GLU A 115 -15.42 -12.48 22.16
C GLU A 115 -14.22 -11.61 22.54
N VAL A 116 -14.26 -10.33 22.17
CA VAL A 116 -13.16 -9.38 22.36
C VAL A 116 -13.40 -8.57 23.63
N GLN A 117 -13.00 -9.14 24.77
CA GLN A 117 -13.13 -8.45 26.05
C GLN A 117 -12.08 -7.35 26.22
N GLY A 118 -12.47 -6.25 26.87
CA GLY A 118 -11.56 -5.18 27.30
C GLY A 118 -11.12 -4.17 26.23
N ILE A 119 -11.61 -4.24 24.99
CA ILE A 119 -11.38 -3.20 23.99
C ILE A 119 -12.56 -2.21 23.98
N PRO A 120 -12.38 -0.95 24.40
CA PRO A 120 -13.45 0.04 24.44
C PRO A 120 -13.87 0.49 23.04
N MET A 121 -15.14 0.88 22.86
CA MET A 121 -15.68 1.34 21.57
C MET A 121 -14.96 2.61 21.08
N GLU A 122 -14.51 3.43 22.02
CA GLU A 122 -13.70 4.63 21.81
C GLU A 122 -12.38 4.29 21.10
N ALA A 123 -11.76 3.15 21.41
CA ALA A 123 -10.53 2.71 20.74
C ALA A 123 -10.79 2.26 19.29
N LEU A 124 -11.94 1.64 19.00
CA LEU A 124 -12.36 1.33 17.63
C LEU A 124 -12.59 2.62 16.83
N SER A 125 -13.35 3.55 17.40
CA SER A 125 -13.69 4.82 16.76
C SER A 125 -12.44 5.70 16.51
N ALA A 126 -11.47 5.70 17.43
CA ALA A 126 -10.22 6.45 17.30
C ALA A 126 -9.37 6.04 16.09
N VAL A 127 -9.46 4.79 15.62
CA VAL A 127 -8.80 4.31 14.39
C VAL A 127 -9.76 4.11 13.21
N GLY A 128 -11.03 4.52 13.36
CA GLY A 128 -12.04 4.46 12.31
C GLY A 128 -12.54 3.06 11.96
N LEU A 129 -12.51 2.14 12.92
CA LEU A 129 -13.05 0.79 12.79
C LEU A 129 -14.55 0.76 13.12
N LYS A 130 -15.31 -0.06 12.37
CA LYS A 130 -16.71 -0.39 12.68
C LYS A 130 -16.80 -1.17 14.01
N PRO A 131 -17.97 -1.20 14.67
CA PRO A 131 -18.24 -2.13 15.78
C PRO A 131 -17.99 -3.59 15.38
N PHE A 132 -17.49 -4.41 16.31
CA PHE A 132 -17.21 -5.84 16.07
C PHE A 132 -18.42 -6.64 15.55
N SER A 133 -19.65 -6.21 15.84
CA SER A 133 -20.89 -6.82 15.33
C SER A 133 -21.06 -6.73 13.80
N GLU A 134 -20.35 -5.81 13.14
CA GLU A 134 -20.36 -5.65 11.67
C GLU A 134 -19.17 -6.34 10.98
N TRP A 135 -18.19 -6.83 11.76
CA TRP A 135 -17.00 -7.45 11.20
C TRP A 135 -17.30 -8.85 10.68
N ARG A 136 -16.81 -9.14 9.47
CA ARG A 136 -16.90 -10.47 8.87
C ARG A 136 -15.50 -11.05 8.73
N LEU A 137 -15.22 -12.08 9.51
CA LEU A 137 -13.97 -12.85 9.46
C LEU A 137 -14.12 -14.01 8.49
N PHE A 138 -13.19 -14.12 7.54
CA PHE A 138 -13.12 -15.24 6.62
C PHE A 138 -11.85 -16.05 6.84
N GLU A 139 -12.01 -17.37 6.82
CA GLU A 139 -10.92 -18.35 6.88
C GLU A 139 -10.96 -19.25 5.64
N VAL A 140 -9.76 -19.62 5.18
CA VAL A 140 -9.56 -20.58 4.09
C VAL A 140 -9.02 -21.87 4.71
N LEU A 141 -9.84 -22.93 4.74
CA LEU A 141 -9.60 -24.11 5.59
C LEU A 141 -8.27 -24.83 5.33
N HIS A 142 -7.78 -24.83 4.09
CA HIS A 142 -6.47 -25.39 3.72
C HIS A 142 -5.29 -24.42 3.95
N ARG A 143 -5.56 -23.14 4.25
CA ARG A 143 -4.56 -22.10 4.56
C ARG A 143 -4.67 -21.60 6.01
N ARG A 144 -4.75 -22.53 6.96
CA ARG A 144 -4.87 -22.22 8.41
C ARG A 144 -3.83 -21.17 8.85
N GLY A 145 -4.32 -20.07 9.43
CA GLY A 145 -3.51 -18.89 9.79
C GLY A 145 -3.55 -17.76 8.76
N LEU A 146 -4.28 -17.92 7.64
CA LEU A 146 -4.63 -16.84 6.72
C LEU A 146 -6.06 -16.41 7.04
N PHE A 147 -6.20 -15.16 7.48
CA PHE A 147 -7.48 -14.55 7.82
C PHE A 147 -7.75 -13.37 6.90
N VAL A 148 -9.00 -13.16 6.51
CA VAL A 148 -9.44 -11.92 5.86
C VAL A 148 -10.59 -11.32 6.65
N LEU A 149 -10.39 -10.11 7.15
CA LEU A 149 -11.44 -9.31 7.78
C LEU A 149 -11.98 -8.36 6.71
N SER A 150 -13.25 -8.52 6.31
CA SER A 150 -13.80 -7.76 5.18
C SER A 150 -14.45 -6.45 5.62
N ASP A 151 -14.06 -5.35 4.97
CA ASP A 151 -14.63 -4.00 5.10
C ASP A 151 -14.77 -3.50 6.56
N ILE A 152 -13.76 -3.70 7.41
CA ILE A 152 -13.89 -3.42 8.86
C ILE A 152 -13.74 -1.93 9.25
N PHE A 153 -13.41 -1.07 8.30
CA PHE A 153 -13.32 0.38 8.52
C PHE A 153 -14.64 1.07 8.17
N GLU A 154 -14.97 2.17 8.86
CA GLU A 154 -16.12 3.00 8.49
C GLU A 154 -15.92 3.57 7.06
N PRO A 155 -16.97 3.66 6.21
CA PRO A 155 -16.81 4.07 4.82
C PRO A 155 -16.17 5.46 4.60
N SER A 156 -16.39 6.40 5.52
CA SER A 156 -15.75 7.72 5.55
C SER A 156 -14.24 7.64 5.77
N ARG A 157 -13.81 6.76 6.68
CA ARG A 157 -12.43 6.63 7.16
C ARG A 157 -11.48 6.06 6.12
N HIS A 158 -11.99 5.42 5.08
CA HIS A 158 -11.18 4.96 3.94
C HIS A 158 -10.36 6.11 3.32
N LEU A 159 -10.99 7.28 3.11
CA LEU A 159 -10.30 8.44 2.55
C LEU A 159 -9.35 9.11 3.57
N GLU A 160 -9.67 9.07 4.86
CA GLU A 160 -8.79 9.58 5.92
C GLU A 160 -7.51 8.74 6.05
N TRP A 161 -7.62 7.41 6.04
CA TRP A 161 -6.47 6.50 6.01
C TRP A 161 -5.63 6.69 4.75
N ILE A 162 -6.26 6.85 3.58
CA ILE A 162 -5.56 7.19 2.33
C ILE A 162 -4.85 8.55 2.45
N ALA A 163 -5.51 9.57 3.04
CA ALA A 163 -4.91 10.88 3.27
C ALA A 163 -3.65 10.79 4.13
N ARG A 164 -3.71 10.14 5.30
CA ARG A 164 -2.53 9.93 6.17
C ARG A 164 -1.40 9.19 5.43
N CYS A 165 -1.74 8.17 4.65
CA CYS A 165 -0.77 7.46 3.81
C CYS A 165 -0.13 8.35 2.74
N LEU A 166 -0.77 9.41 2.28
CA LEU A 166 -0.20 10.30 1.26
C LEU A 166 0.50 11.53 1.85
N THR A 167 0.02 12.10 2.95
CA THR A 167 0.48 13.41 3.43
C THR A 167 1.17 13.40 4.80
N VAL A 168 1.15 12.28 5.53
CA VAL A 168 1.76 12.18 6.87
C VAL A 168 2.86 11.11 6.88
N TYR A 169 2.51 9.88 6.51
CA TYR A 169 3.41 8.73 6.58
C TYR A 169 4.61 8.70 5.59
N PRO A 170 4.60 9.41 4.44
CA PRO A 170 5.78 9.49 3.58
C PRO A 170 6.72 10.67 3.91
N GLU A 171 6.34 11.54 4.85
CA GLU A 171 7.17 12.68 5.28
C GLU A 171 8.20 12.26 6.36
N ALA A 172 9.25 13.07 6.51
CA ALA A 172 10.29 12.88 7.52
C ALA A 172 9.69 12.80 8.96
N PRO A 173 10.22 11.96 9.86
CA PRO A 173 11.47 11.18 9.74
C PRO A 173 11.34 9.88 8.93
N ASN A 174 10.15 9.57 8.38
CA ASN A 174 9.93 8.33 7.64
C ASN A 174 10.71 8.28 6.33
N LYS A 175 11.06 7.07 5.87
CA LYS A 175 11.87 6.87 4.66
C LYS A 175 11.00 6.42 3.51
N THR A 176 11.20 7.02 2.33
CA THR A 176 10.50 6.66 1.08
C THR A 176 11.48 6.38 -0.04
N ASN A 177 10.99 5.72 -1.11
CA ASN A 177 11.78 5.56 -2.34
C ASN A 177 12.10 6.90 -3.04
N VAL A 178 11.39 7.98 -2.70
CA VAL A 178 11.65 9.32 -3.23
C VAL A 178 12.81 9.95 -2.46
N GLY A 179 12.81 9.85 -1.13
CA GLY A 179 13.88 10.36 -0.26
C GLY A 179 15.25 9.70 -0.48
N LEU A 180 15.29 8.47 -1.02
CA LEU A 180 16.55 7.84 -1.44
C LEU A 180 17.25 8.54 -2.62
N HIS A 181 16.51 9.33 -3.41
CA HIS A 181 17.03 10.02 -4.60
C HIS A 181 16.99 11.54 -4.48
N ILE A 182 16.22 12.07 -3.53
CA ILE A 182 16.04 13.50 -3.27
C ILE A 182 16.23 13.70 -1.76
N PRO A 183 17.43 14.12 -1.31
CA PRO A 183 17.67 14.50 0.08
C PRO A 183 16.69 15.59 0.54
N ASP A 184 16.32 15.55 1.82
CA ASP A 184 15.48 16.55 2.50
C ASP A 184 14.15 16.87 1.79
N VAL A 185 13.62 15.89 1.05
CA VAL A 185 12.34 16.00 0.35
C VAL A 185 11.18 16.19 1.33
N SER A 186 10.29 17.13 1.01
CA SER A 186 9.07 17.42 1.77
C SER A 186 7.87 17.60 0.84
N GLN A 187 6.66 17.44 1.40
CA GLN A 187 5.40 17.41 0.66
C GLN A 187 5.47 16.35 -0.47
N VAL A 188 5.95 15.16 -0.12
CA VAL A 188 6.32 14.06 -1.01
C VAL A 188 5.17 13.68 -1.94
N PHE A 189 3.94 13.69 -1.45
CA PHE A 189 2.77 13.47 -2.31
C PHE A 189 2.53 14.62 -3.28
N LEU A 190 2.41 15.86 -2.80
CA LEU A 190 2.14 17.04 -3.65
C LEU A 190 3.16 17.16 -4.79
N ASN A 191 4.44 16.98 -4.48
CA ASN A 191 5.54 17.15 -5.42
C ASN A 191 5.86 15.89 -6.23
N HIS A 192 5.63 14.68 -5.68
CA HIS A 192 6.17 13.42 -6.22
C HIS A 192 5.22 12.21 -6.16
N ALA A 193 3.89 12.40 -6.04
CA ALA A 193 2.88 11.32 -6.04
C ALA A 193 3.08 10.26 -7.13
N SER A 194 3.46 10.68 -8.35
CA SER A 194 3.67 9.79 -9.50
C SER A 194 4.90 8.88 -9.35
N LYS A 195 5.88 9.27 -8.52
CA LYS A 195 7.12 8.55 -8.23
C LYS A 195 7.08 7.74 -6.93
N LEU A 196 6.16 8.05 -6.01
CA LEU A 196 6.03 7.35 -4.74
C LEU A 196 5.56 5.88 -4.94
N ARG A 197 6.28 4.94 -4.34
CA ARG A 197 6.10 3.48 -4.47
C ARG A 197 6.14 2.75 -3.14
N TRP A 198 6.98 3.20 -2.20
CA TRP A 198 6.93 2.72 -0.81
C TRP A 198 7.32 3.81 0.20
N ALA A 199 6.83 3.63 1.42
CA ALA A 199 7.27 4.32 2.64
C ALA A 199 7.53 3.28 3.73
N THR A 200 8.47 3.56 4.65
CA THR A 200 8.76 2.73 5.82
C THR A 200 8.74 3.59 7.07
N LEU A 201 8.09 3.09 8.12
CA LEU A 201 7.92 3.75 9.40
C LEU A 201 8.39 2.82 10.52
N GLY A 202 8.82 3.42 11.64
CA GLY A 202 9.33 2.70 12.79
C GLY A 202 10.71 2.12 12.52
N TYR A 203 10.89 0.81 12.71
CA TYR A 203 12.11 0.14 12.29
C TYR A 203 12.16 0.07 10.76
N HIS A 204 12.99 0.90 10.15
CA HIS A 204 13.13 0.97 8.70
C HIS A 204 13.74 -0.31 8.13
N TYR A 205 13.02 -0.99 7.26
CA TYR A 205 13.52 -2.15 6.55
C TYR A 205 14.66 -1.75 5.58
N ASP A 206 15.82 -2.39 5.72
CA ASP A 206 16.94 -2.20 4.80
C ASP A 206 16.78 -3.11 3.57
N TRP A 207 16.58 -2.50 2.41
CA TRP A 207 16.39 -3.21 1.13
C TRP A 207 17.66 -3.94 0.65
N THR A 208 18.84 -3.50 1.07
CA THR A 208 20.15 -4.06 0.70
C THR A 208 20.46 -5.26 1.57
N THR A 209 20.48 -5.09 2.89
CA THR A 209 20.84 -6.15 3.85
C THR A 209 19.68 -7.09 4.18
N LYS A 210 18.44 -6.68 3.89
CA LYS A 210 17.18 -7.42 4.12
C LYS A 210 16.90 -7.75 5.59
N VAL A 211 17.44 -6.95 6.49
CA VAL A 211 17.20 -7.01 7.94
C VAL A 211 16.63 -5.70 8.45
N TYR A 212 16.06 -5.75 9.66
CA TYR A 212 15.69 -4.56 10.42
C TYR A 212 16.84 -4.13 11.34
N PRO A 213 17.05 -2.82 11.56
CA PRO A 213 17.95 -2.32 12.60
C PRO A 213 17.50 -2.77 14.00
N SER A 214 18.34 -2.56 15.01
CA SER A 214 18.03 -2.79 16.43
C SER A 214 17.21 -1.68 17.09
N SER A 215 16.97 -0.57 16.37
CA SER A 215 16.22 0.59 16.83
C SER A 215 15.66 1.37 15.64
N GLY A 216 14.70 2.25 15.92
CA GLY A 216 14.08 3.18 14.98
C GLY A 216 13.06 4.04 15.71
N GLU A 217 12.31 4.84 14.97
CA GLU A 217 11.34 5.77 15.53
C GLU A 217 10.12 5.04 16.14
N PRO A 218 9.36 5.68 17.04
CA PRO A 218 8.04 5.19 17.43
C PRO A 218 7.09 5.15 16.22
N LEU A 219 6.27 4.09 16.10
CA LEU A 219 5.16 4.12 15.14
C LEU A 219 4.06 5.10 15.60
N PRO A 220 3.36 5.76 14.66
CA PRO A 220 2.11 6.45 14.95
C PRO A 220 1.13 5.56 15.75
N SER A 221 0.54 6.10 16.80
CA SER A 221 -0.22 5.31 17.79
C SER A 221 -1.46 4.64 17.19
N GLU A 222 -2.03 5.21 16.13
CA GLU A 222 -3.14 4.63 15.37
C GLU A 222 -2.73 3.33 14.64
N LEU A 223 -1.48 3.21 14.18
CA LEU A 223 -0.96 1.99 13.54
C LEU A 223 -0.70 0.89 14.58
N VAL A 224 -0.22 1.26 15.77
CA VAL A 224 -0.06 0.32 16.89
C VAL A 224 -1.44 -0.17 17.36
N THR A 225 -2.37 0.76 17.57
CA THR A 225 -3.73 0.48 18.08
C THR A 225 -4.51 -0.41 17.12
N VAL A 226 -4.56 -0.10 15.82
CA VAL A 226 -5.31 -0.91 14.85
C VAL A 226 -4.74 -2.34 14.74
N ALA A 227 -3.42 -2.50 14.84
CA ALA A 227 -2.77 -3.81 14.79
C ALA A 227 -3.05 -4.65 16.05
N ASP A 228 -2.99 -4.06 17.25
CA ASP A 228 -3.31 -4.74 18.50
C ASP A 228 -4.77 -5.19 18.55
N ILE A 229 -5.71 -4.29 18.18
CA ILE A 229 -7.14 -4.61 18.11
C ILE A 229 -7.40 -5.80 17.19
N ILE A 230 -6.83 -5.80 15.98
CA ILE A 230 -7.01 -6.87 14.99
C ILE A 230 -6.37 -8.19 15.49
N SER A 231 -5.18 -8.15 16.08
CA SER A 231 -4.50 -9.33 16.64
C SER A 231 -5.29 -9.95 17.79
N ARG A 232 -5.87 -9.12 18.67
CA ARG A 232 -6.76 -9.55 19.76
C ARG A 232 -8.10 -10.11 19.25
N ALA A 233 -8.71 -9.49 18.24
CA ALA A 233 -9.98 -9.94 17.66
C ALA A 233 -9.89 -11.34 17.03
N LEU A 234 -8.74 -11.70 16.47
CA LEU A 234 -8.42 -13.05 15.98
C LEU A 234 -8.03 -14.03 17.12
N GLY A 235 -7.87 -13.53 18.34
CA GLY A 235 -7.36 -14.26 19.50
C GLY A 235 -5.95 -14.81 19.28
N ILE A 236 -5.08 -14.02 18.63
CA ILE A 236 -3.63 -14.26 18.50
C ILE A 236 -2.87 -13.69 19.72
N GLY A 237 -3.50 -12.73 20.42
CA GLY A 237 -2.95 -12.05 21.59
C GLY A 237 -2.52 -10.62 21.27
N ALA A 238 -1.95 -9.93 22.24
CA ALA A 238 -1.50 -8.56 22.07
C ALA A 238 -0.40 -8.44 21.00
N MET A 239 -0.40 -7.34 20.23
CA MET A 239 0.63 -7.03 19.24
C MET A 239 1.21 -5.65 19.51
N GLN A 240 2.52 -5.61 19.74
CA GLN A 240 3.28 -4.37 19.91
C GLN A 240 3.99 -4.09 18.58
N ALA A 241 3.31 -3.39 17.68
CA ALA A 241 3.84 -3.08 16.35
C ALA A 241 5.00 -2.07 16.43
N ASP A 242 6.07 -2.33 15.69
CA ASP A 242 7.31 -1.54 15.69
C ASP A 242 7.83 -1.22 14.27
N ALA A 243 7.27 -1.86 13.23
CA ALA A 243 7.59 -1.58 11.84
C ALA A 243 6.34 -1.53 10.95
N THR A 244 6.30 -0.60 10.01
CA THR A 244 5.26 -0.55 8.97
C THR A 244 5.89 -0.29 7.60
N ILE A 245 5.42 -1.01 6.58
CA ILE A 245 5.74 -0.75 5.17
C ILE A 245 4.45 -0.38 4.45
N ILE A 246 4.42 0.80 3.85
CA ILE A 246 3.33 1.26 2.98
C ILE A 246 3.75 1.07 1.54
N ASN A 247 2.90 0.43 0.73
CA ASN A 247 3.12 0.22 -0.69
C ASN A 247 2.04 0.93 -1.52
N TYR A 248 2.46 1.67 -2.55
CA TYR A 248 1.60 2.50 -3.40
C TYR A 248 1.53 1.92 -4.82
N TYR A 249 0.32 1.59 -5.26
CA TYR A 249 0.07 0.84 -6.49
C TYR A 249 -0.77 1.63 -7.51
N PRO A 250 -0.11 2.35 -8.44
CA PRO A 250 -0.74 2.78 -9.69
C PRO A 250 -1.35 1.64 -10.53
N PRO A 251 -2.27 1.95 -11.49
CA PRO A 251 -3.05 0.97 -12.29
C PRO A 251 -2.29 -0.11 -13.08
N LYS A 252 -0.96 -0.14 -13.00
CA LYS A 252 -0.08 -1.04 -13.75
C LYS A 252 1.03 -1.65 -12.86
N SER A 253 1.00 -1.39 -11.56
CA SER A 253 1.97 -1.89 -10.58
C SER A 253 1.72 -3.35 -10.24
N THR A 254 2.79 -4.09 -9.92
CA THR A 254 2.72 -5.49 -9.51
C THR A 254 3.77 -5.77 -8.44
N LEU A 255 3.43 -6.52 -7.40
CA LEU A 255 4.40 -7.05 -6.44
C LEU A 255 4.67 -8.52 -6.76
N SER A 256 5.91 -8.84 -7.13
CA SER A 256 6.34 -10.18 -7.55
C SER A 256 6.28 -11.22 -6.41
N PRO A 257 6.32 -12.53 -6.71
CA PRO A 257 6.32 -13.58 -5.69
C PRO A 257 7.50 -13.44 -4.71
N HIS A 258 7.20 -13.33 -3.42
CA HIS A 258 8.18 -13.15 -2.33
C HIS A 258 7.67 -13.74 -1.01
N ILE A 259 8.51 -13.74 0.02
CA ILE A 259 8.21 -14.19 1.39
C ILE A 259 8.75 -13.14 2.36
N ASP A 260 7.93 -12.70 3.31
CA ASP A 260 8.34 -11.83 4.43
C ASP A 260 8.91 -12.67 5.57
N ARG A 261 10.20 -12.48 5.87
CA ARG A 261 10.97 -13.32 6.81
C ARG A 261 12.03 -12.56 7.62
N SER A 262 11.98 -11.23 7.62
CA SER A 262 13.08 -10.38 8.10
C SER A 262 12.90 -9.92 9.54
N GLU A 263 11.70 -10.09 10.07
CA GLU A 263 11.33 -9.93 11.47
C GLU A 263 12.04 -10.99 12.32
N ARG A 264 12.62 -10.59 13.46
CA ARG A 264 13.37 -11.49 14.34
C ARG A 264 12.45 -12.51 15.04
N PHE A 265 11.17 -12.19 15.21
CA PHE A 265 10.18 -13.06 15.84
C PHE A 265 8.90 -13.23 15.02
N LEU A 266 8.79 -14.35 14.31
CA LEU A 266 7.68 -14.66 13.41
C LEU A 266 6.40 -15.21 14.11
N ILE A 267 6.33 -15.13 15.44
CA ILE A 267 5.14 -15.58 16.21
C ILE A 267 3.98 -14.59 16.12
N ARG A 268 4.28 -13.30 15.93
CA ARG A 268 3.27 -12.25 15.78
C ARG A 268 2.79 -12.16 14.33
N PRO A 269 1.53 -11.75 14.10
CA PRO A 269 0.97 -11.71 12.76
C PRO A 269 1.61 -10.61 11.92
N LEU A 270 1.50 -10.76 10.61
CA LEU A 270 1.65 -9.66 9.66
C LEU A 270 0.24 -9.21 9.27
N ILE A 271 -0.06 -7.94 9.48
CA ILE A 271 -1.39 -7.34 9.26
C ILE A 271 -1.29 -6.39 8.07
N SER A 272 -2.15 -6.60 7.06
CA SER A 272 -2.03 -5.95 5.75
C SER A 272 -3.36 -5.29 5.38
N LEU A 273 -3.45 -3.98 5.66
CA LEU A 273 -4.64 -3.15 5.38
C LEU A 273 -4.68 -2.79 3.89
N SER A 274 -5.85 -2.79 3.26
CA SER A 274 -6.04 -2.40 1.85
C SER A 274 -6.96 -1.20 1.72
N PHE A 275 -6.54 -0.19 0.95
CA PHE A 275 -7.36 1.00 0.66
C PHE A 275 -7.27 1.42 -0.82
N GLY A 276 -8.34 2.02 -1.35
CA GLY A 276 -8.37 2.52 -2.73
C GLY A 276 -8.95 1.49 -3.72
N GLN A 277 -8.27 1.28 -4.84
CA GLN A 277 -8.66 0.25 -5.82
C GLN A 277 -8.39 -1.17 -5.29
N SER A 278 -9.07 -2.16 -5.87
CA SER A 278 -8.93 -3.56 -5.45
C SER A 278 -7.64 -4.18 -6.00
N ALA A 279 -7.18 -5.26 -5.38
CA ALA A 279 -6.09 -6.08 -5.88
C ALA A 279 -6.51 -7.55 -6.00
N VAL A 280 -5.94 -8.24 -6.98
CA VAL A 280 -5.81 -9.71 -6.91
C VAL A 280 -4.56 -10.00 -6.08
N TYR A 281 -4.73 -10.69 -4.96
CA TYR A 281 -3.67 -11.20 -4.11
C TYR A 281 -3.52 -12.70 -4.32
N LEU A 282 -2.29 -13.18 -4.49
CA LEU A 282 -1.98 -14.60 -4.62
C LEU A 282 -1.32 -15.11 -3.35
N SER A 283 -1.83 -16.21 -2.79
CA SER A 283 -1.21 -16.95 -1.69
C SER A 283 -0.78 -18.33 -2.17
N GLY A 284 0.47 -18.71 -1.93
CA GLY A 284 1.08 -20.00 -2.31
C GLY A 284 1.47 -20.83 -1.09
N GLY A 285 2.41 -21.77 -1.23
CA GLY A 285 2.98 -22.49 -0.10
C GLY A 285 4.40 -22.02 0.23
N THR A 286 5.19 -22.89 0.85
CA THR A 286 6.61 -22.63 1.15
C THR A 286 7.52 -22.88 -0.06
N SER A 287 6.99 -23.51 -1.12
CA SER A 287 7.60 -23.66 -2.45
C SER A 287 6.88 -22.80 -3.50
N LEU A 288 7.62 -22.46 -4.57
CA LEU A 288 7.08 -21.78 -5.76
C LEU A 288 6.23 -22.70 -6.67
N ASP A 289 6.20 -23.99 -6.37
CA ASP A 289 5.41 -25.02 -7.07
C ASP A 289 4.24 -25.57 -6.22
N ASP A 290 4.05 -25.05 -5.01
CA ASP A 290 2.87 -25.36 -4.18
C ASP A 290 1.59 -24.73 -4.77
N PRO A 291 0.39 -25.23 -4.43
CA PRO A 291 -0.89 -24.67 -4.88
C PRO A 291 -1.05 -23.19 -4.54
N VAL A 292 -1.60 -22.43 -5.50
CA VAL A 292 -1.82 -20.98 -5.40
C VAL A 292 -3.30 -20.68 -5.48
N ASP A 293 -3.81 -19.95 -4.49
CA ASP A 293 -5.17 -19.39 -4.50
C ASP A 293 -5.11 -17.89 -4.77
N ALA A 294 -6.14 -17.39 -5.45
CA ALA A 294 -6.31 -15.98 -5.79
C ALA A 294 -7.50 -15.38 -5.02
N PHE A 295 -7.28 -14.23 -4.41
CA PHE A 295 -8.25 -13.53 -3.56
C PHE A 295 -8.38 -12.08 -4.03
N PHE A 296 -9.59 -11.54 -4.02
CA PHE A 296 -9.78 -10.09 -4.06
C PHE A 296 -9.50 -9.49 -2.68
N LEU A 297 -8.75 -8.39 -2.67
CA LEU A 297 -8.61 -7.48 -1.54
C LEU A 297 -9.12 -6.11 -1.96
N HIS A 298 -10.28 -5.72 -1.44
CA HIS A 298 -10.93 -4.43 -1.71
C HIS A 298 -10.51 -3.37 -0.68
N SER A 299 -10.93 -2.12 -0.89
CA SER A 299 -10.77 -1.06 0.11
C SER A 299 -11.51 -1.43 1.40
N GLY A 300 -10.84 -1.31 2.55
CA GLY A 300 -11.37 -1.65 3.86
C GLY A 300 -11.15 -3.11 4.28
N ASP A 301 -10.68 -3.99 3.37
CA ASP A 301 -10.31 -5.36 3.73
C ASP A 301 -8.93 -5.41 4.39
N VAL A 302 -8.78 -6.28 5.38
CA VAL A 302 -7.51 -6.59 6.05
C VAL A 302 -7.17 -8.06 5.86
N LEU A 303 -6.01 -8.32 5.26
CA LEU A 303 -5.41 -9.65 5.22
C LEU A 303 -4.48 -9.81 6.43
N VAL A 304 -4.63 -10.90 7.18
CA VAL A 304 -3.72 -11.24 8.29
C VAL A 304 -3.06 -12.60 8.02
N MET A 305 -1.72 -12.60 8.05
CA MET A 305 -0.88 -13.78 7.88
C MET A 305 -0.29 -14.16 9.24
N HIS A 306 -0.58 -15.36 9.73
CA HIS A 306 -0.17 -15.86 11.04
C HIS A 306 0.28 -17.33 10.97
N ALA A 307 1.07 -17.78 11.96
CA ALA A 307 1.61 -19.13 12.04
C ALA A 307 2.27 -19.58 10.72
N LYS A 308 1.86 -20.73 10.16
CA LYS A 308 2.43 -21.28 8.92
C LYS A 308 2.28 -20.33 7.71
N GLN A 309 1.29 -19.45 7.72
CA GLN A 309 1.05 -18.50 6.63
C GLN A 309 1.97 -17.28 6.68
N ARG A 310 2.78 -17.08 7.73
CA ARG A 310 3.82 -16.03 7.75
C ARG A 310 4.89 -16.24 6.70
N LEU A 311 5.20 -17.49 6.35
CA LEU A 311 6.35 -17.87 5.52
C LEU A 311 5.97 -18.48 4.16
N VAL A 312 4.80 -18.13 3.62
CA VAL A 312 4.37 -18.56 2.28
C VAL A 312 4.69 -17.55 1.20
N TYR A 313 4.96 -18.04 -0.01
CA TYR A 313 5.07 -17.20 -1.19
C TYR A 313 3.76 -16.46 -1.42
N HIS A 314 3.85 -15.17 -1.71
CA HIS A 314 2.69 -14.35 -2.05
C HIS A 314 3.04 -13.22 -3.01
N ALA A 315 2.02 -12.69 -3.70
CA ALA A 315 2.19 -11.68 -4.75
C ALA A 315 0.93 -10.82 -4.95
N VAL A 316 1.10 -9.68 -5.63
CA VAL A 316 0.00 -8.85 -6.15
C VAL A 316 0.22 -8.66 -7.67
N PRO A 317 -0.30 -9.56 -8.52
CA PRO A 317 -0.16 -9.47 -9.98
C PRO A 317 -1.00 -8.37 -10.64
N HIS A 318 -2.12 -7.96 -10.03
CA HIS A 318 -3.14 -7.13 -10.69
C HIS A 318 -3.81 -6.15 -9.73
N ILE A 319 -4.17 -4.97 -10.25
CA ILE A 319 -4.93 -3.92 -9.57
C ILE A 319 -6.19 -3.67 -10.40
N GLU A 320 -7.36 -3.86 -9.81
CA GLU A 320 -8.65 -3.82 -10.48
C GLU A 320 -9.48 -2.59 -10.05
N LYS A 321 -10.10 -1.92 -11.02
CA LYS A 321 -10.76 -0.63 -10.79
C LYS A 321 -12.22 -0.81 -10.37
N THR A 322 -12.43 -1.11 -9.09
CA THR A 322 -13.77 -1.42 -8.55
C THR A 322 -14.36 -0.33 -7.64
N ARG A 323 -13.57 0.66 -7.21
CA ARG A 323 -14.03 1.65 -6.20
C ARG A 323 -14.06 3.05 -6.79
N ASN A 324 -15.20 3.73 -6.58
CA ASN A 324 -15.33 5.16 -6.80
C ASN A 324 -15.63 5.83 -5.44
N PHE A 325 -14.84 6.84 -5.10
CA PHE A 325 -15.00 7.72 -3.96
C PHE A 325 -15.53 9.06 -4.47
N GLU A 326 -16.61 9.52 -3.86
CA GLU A 326 -17.20 10.83 -4.13
C GLU A 326 -16.31 11.95 -3.56
N LEU A 327 -16.41 13.15 -4.14
CA LEU A 327 -15.75 14.32 -3.61
C LEU A 327 -16.40 14.74 -2.29
N SER A 328 -15.58 15.08 -1.30
CA SER A 328 -16.02 15.58 0.01
C SER A 328 -15.31 16.88 0.31
N ALA A 329 -16.01 17.85 0.92
CA ALA A 329 -15.39 19.09 1.37
C ALA A 329 -14.33 18.87 2.48
N ALA A 330 -14.35 17.72 3.16
CA ALA A 330 -13.41 17.38 4.22
C ALA A 330 -12.10 16.75 3.72
N ILE A 331 -12.02 16.31 2.46
CA ILE A 331 -10.85 15.61 1.90
C ILE A 331 -10.37 16.33 0.64
N PRO A 332 -9.10 16.76 0.56
CA PRO A 332 -8.53 17.38 -0.64
C PRO A 332 -8.79 16.57 -1.92
N ARG A 333 -9.16 17.28 -2.99
CA ARG A 333 -9.63 16.69 -4.25
C ARG A 333 -8.61 15.73 -4.86
N GLU A 334 -7.34 16.09 -4.80
CA GLU A 334 -6.20 15.31 -5.28
C GLU A 334 -6.06 13.95 -4.57
N ILE A 335 -6.47 13.85 -3.30
CA ILE A 335 -6.48 12.59 -2.53
C ILE A 335 -7.61 11.70 -3.03
N VAL A 336 -8.81 12.24 -3.26
CA VAL A 336 -9.94 11.50 -3.83
C VAL A 336 -9.63 11.04 -5.26
N GLU A 337 -9.06 11.93 -6.09
CA GLU A 337 -8.63 11.59 -7.44
C GLU A 337 -7.51 10.55 -7.47
N TYR A 338 -6.62 10.52 -6.47
CA TYR A 338 -5.62 9.47 -6.30
C TYR A 338 -6.27 8.15 -5.89
N ALA A 339 -7.17 8.16 -4.90
CA ALA A 339 -7.90 6.98 -4.44
C ALA A 339 -8.70 6.30 -5.56
N ASN A 340 -9.28 7.09 -6.46
CA ASN A 340 -10.04 6.65 -7.64
C ASN A 340 -9.19 6.06 -8.78
N LYS A 341 -7.86 6.07 -8.63
CA LYS A 341 -6.90 5.58 -9.65
C LYS A 341 -5.90 4.55 -9.08
N ASN A 342 -5.64 4.54 -7.77
CA ASN A 342 -4.54 3.77 -7.17
C ASN A 342 -5.02 2.92 -5.99
N ARG A 343 -4.25 1.89 -5.63
CA ARG A 343 -4.38 1.17 -4.36
C ARG A 343 -3.24 1.55 -3.41
N ILE A 344 -3.52 1.64 -2.13
CA ILE A 344 -2.55 1.73 -1.04
C ILE A 344 -2.66 0.46 -0.19
N ASN A 345 -1.54 -0.01 0.31
CA ASN A 345 -1.46 -1.11 1.26
C ASN A 345 -0.57 -0.70 2.43
N VAL A 346 -1.04 -0.96 3.65
CA VAL A 346 -0.29 -0.70 4.89
C VAL A 346 -0.02 -2.04 5.55
N THR A 347 1.24 -2.48 5.54
CA THR A 347 1.68 -3.74 6.15
C THR A 347 2.36 -3.44 7.48
N ILE A 348 1.70 -3.81 8.57
CA ILE A 348 2.12 -3.58 9.96
C ILE A 348 2.71 -4.88 10.52
N ARG A 349 3.83 -4.76 11.23
CA ARG A 349 4.67 -5.86 11.70
C ARG A 349 5.14 -5.60 13.14
N GLN A 350 5.46 -6.69 13.83
CA GLN A 350 6.25 -6.69 15.06
C GLN A 350 7.54 -7.46 14.76
N VAL A 351 8.66 -6.74 14.78
CA VAL A 351 10.01 -7.23 14.49
C VAL A 351 10.61 -7.87 15.74
N ASP A 352 10.46 -7.22 16.89
CA ASP A 352 11.08 -7.61 18.15
C ASP A 352 10.11 -8.15 19.21
N ARG A 353 10.70 -8.85 20.19
CA ARG A 353 10.01 -9.07 21.47
C ARG A 353 10.12 -7.78 22.28
N HIS A 354 8.96 -7.18 22.51
CA HIS A 354 8.80 -6.17 23.55
C HIS A 354 8.44 -6.90 24.85
N CYS A 355 8.97 -6.44 25.99
CA CYS A 355 8.52 -6.95 27.28
C CYS A 355 7.02 -6.67 27.42
N GLU A 356 6.29 -7.61 27.99
CA GLU A 356 4.95 -7.32 28.50
C GLU A 356 5.16 -6.49 29.77
N SER A 357 4.72 -5.23 29.75
CA SER A 357 4.66 -4.41 30.95
C SER A 357 3.57 -5.00 31.84
N GLU A 358 3.99 -5.57 32.99
CA GLU A 358 3.11 -6.17 34.01
C GLU A 358 2.06 -5.19 34.57
#